data_AF-A0A0F9FD61-F1
#
_entry.id   AF-A0A0F9FD61-F1
#
_cell.length_a   1.000
_cell.length_b   1.000
_cell.length_c   1.000
_cell.angle_alpha   90.00
_cell.angle_beta   90.00
_cell.angle_gamma   90.00
#
_symmetry.space_group_name_H-M   'P 1'
#
loop_
_entity.id
_entity.type
_entity.pdbx_description
1 polymer ?
#
loop_
_entity_poly.entity_id
_entity_poly.type
_entity_poly.pdbx_seq_one_letter_code
_entity_poly.pdbx_strand_id
1 'polypeptide(L)'
;MAKDKPQNIANLEDPAKRETFRNMFKKFGVVLVGSIVGQSMILSRSARAAEALRPPGALPDLEFDSSCIRCGLCVEDCPYDILKLASWADPAPQGTPYFVAREEPCRMCKDIPCVKACPTGALDRHMTDIKKADMGVAVLVDHETCLNYKGMTCSICWRVCPIRDEAITLEPIKSEKGRLLIPTVHSDTCTGCGTCEKHCVLSEAAIRVLPRELGLGLSGRNAVGRS
;
A
#
# COMPACT_ATOMS: atom_id res chain seq x y z
N MET A 1 8.71 86.56 18.47
CA MET A 1 9.02 85.35 19.26
C MET A 1 7.71 84.73 19.73
N ALA A 2 7.28 83.66 19.09
CA ALA A 2 6.33 82.69 19.65
C ALA A 2 6.63 81.37 18.93
N LYS A 3 7.24 80.43 19.65
CA LYS A 3 7.45 79.06 19.21
C LYS A 3 6.12 78.33 19.32
N ASP A 4 5.70 77.65 18.27
CA ASP A 4 4.79 76.51 18.41
C ASP A 4 5.21 75.37 17.49
N LYS A 5 5.42 74.21 18.12
CA LYS A 5 5.67 72.87 17.60
C LYS A 5 4.87 71.94 18.54
N PRO A 6 4.35 70.76 18.16
CA PRO A 6 4.38 70.07 16.87
C PRO A 6 3.00 69.76 16.28
N GLN A 7 3.00 69.40 15.00
CA GLN A 7 1.88 68.75 14.33
C GLN A 7 1.58 67.37 14.91
N ASN A 8 0.29 67.11 14.97
CA ASN A 8 -0.42 66.03 15.65
C ASN A 8 -0.12 64.65 15.05
N ILE A 9 0.58 63.80 15.80
CA ILE A 9 0.73 62.36 15.54
C ILE A 9 -0.51 61.66 16.12
N ALA A 10 -1.68 61.88 15.55
CA ALA A 10 -2.91 61.23 16.00
C ALA A 10 -3.84 60.96 14.82
N ASN A 11 -3.47 60.00 13.97
CA ASN A 11 -4.35 59.50 12.92
C ASN A 11 -4.14 58.02 12.62
N LEU A 12 -3.82 57.22 13.65
CA LEU A 12 -3.61 55.77 13.51
C LEU A 12 -4.56 54.90 14.34
N GLU A 13 -5.62 55.46 14.94
CA GLU A 13 -6.55 54.67 15.77
C GLU A 13 -8.02 54.99 15.45
N ASP A 14 -8.46 54.64 14.25
CA ASP A 14 -9.89 54.45 13.98
C ASP A 14 -10.27 53.00 14.36
N PRO A 15 -11.06 52.79 15.43
CA PRO A 15 -11.42 51.45 15.91
C PRO A 15 -12.20 50.65 14.86
N ALA A 16 -12.96 51.32 13.97
CA ALA A 16 -13.68 50.67 12.89
C ALA A 16 -12.71 50.07 11.86
N LYS A 17 -11.65 50.80 11.47
CA LYS A 17 -10.62 50.28 10.55
C LYS A 17 -9.86 49.09 11.14
N ARG A 18 -9.55 49.12 12.44
CA ARG A 18 -8.89 48.01 13.15
C ARG A 18 -9.74 46.75 13.18
N GLU A 19 -11.05 46.90 13.36
CA GLU A 19 -11.99 45.78 13.33
C GLU A 19 -12.15 45.18 11.93
N THR A 20 -12.23 46.02 10.90
CA THR A 20 -12.29 45.56 9.50
C THR A 20 -11.02 44.81 9.10
N PHE A 21 -9.84 45.34 9.44
CA PHE A 21 -8.56 44.65 9.20
C PHE A 21 -8.47 43.33 9.96
N ARG A 22 -8.89 43.28 11.23
CA ARG A 22 -8.91 42.05 12.05
C ARG A 22 -9.84 40.99 11.45
N ASN A 23 -11.02 41.39 10.99
CA ASN A 23 -11.98 40.47 10.37
C ASN A 23 -11.49 39.99 8.99
N MET A 24 -10.82 40.86 8.23
CA MET A 24 -10.18 40.49 6.97
C MET A 24 -9.05 39.47 7.20
N PHE A 25 -8.14 39.73 8.14
CA PHE A 25 -7.08 38.78 8.51
C PHE A 25 -7.62 37.43 9.00
N LYS A 26 -8.68 37.42 9.81
CA LYS A 26 -9.33 36.18 10.24
C LYS A 26 -9.90 35.39 9.06
N LYS A 27 -10.61 36.04 8.15
CA LYS A 27 -11.21 35.39 6.98
C LYS A 27 -10.13 34.87 6.02
N PHE A 28 -9.12 35.67 5.69
CA PHE A 28 -8.01 35.25 4.85
C PHE A 28 -7.18 34.13 5.50
N GLY A 29 -6.94 34.21 6.82
CA GLY A 29 -6.26 33.16 7.57
C GLY A 29 -7.00 31.82 7.52
N VAL A 30 -8.33 31.82 7.72
CA VAL A 30 -9.16 30.61 7.61
C VAL A 30 -9.15 30.04 6.20
N VAL A 31 -9.25 30.89 5.17
CA VAL A 31 -9.20 30.44 3.76
C VAL A 31 -7.82 29.87 3.41
N LEU A 32 -6.74 30.51 3.86
CA LEU A 32 -5.37 30.06 3.57
C LEU A 32 -5.08 28.73 4.26
N VAL A 33 -5.40 28.61 5.55
CA VAL A 33 -5.22 27.36 6.31
C VAL A 33 -6.11 26.26 5.74
N GLY A 34 -7.38 26.56 5.45
CA GLY A 34 -8.31 25.60 4.83
C GLY A 34 -7.82 25.11 3.45
N SER A 35 -7.25 26.01 2.64
CA SER A 35 -6.68 25.66 1.33
C SER A 35 -5.41 24.83 1.45
N ILE A 36 -4.51 25.17 2.37
CA ILE A 36 -3.27 24.42 2.63
C ILE A 36 -3.60 23.01 3.13
N VAL A 37 -4.49 22.90 4.12
CA VAL A 37 -4.94 21.60 4.66
C VAL A 37 -5.65 20.79 3.58
N GLY A 38 -6.57 21.42 2.83
CA GLY A 38 -7.29 20.76 1.73
C GLY A 38 -6.35 20.24 0.64
N GLN A 39 -5.37 21.05 0.22
CA GLN A 39 -4.41 20.66 -0.81
C GLN A 39 -3.42 19.59 -0.30
N SER A 40 -3.00 19.66 0.96
CA SER A 40 -2.18 18.64 1.61
C SER A 40 -2.91 17.29 1.68
N MET A 41 -4.21 17.29 1.99
CA MET A 41 -5.04 16.07 2.00
C MET A 41 -5.20 15.45 0.62
N ILE A 42 -5.35 16.28 -0.43
CA ILE A 42 -5.47 15.80 -1.82
C ILE A 42 -4.15 15.17 -2.29
N LEU A 43 -3.00 15.83 -2.03
CA LEU A 43 -1.69 15.35 -2.44
C LEU A 43 -1.24 14.09 -1.68
N SER A 44 -1.70 13.91 -0.44
CA SER A 44 -1.34 12.75 0.40
C SER A 44 -2.04 11.45 0.00
N ARG A 45 -3.06 11.50 -0.89
CA ARG A 45 -3.80 10.31 -1.33
C ARG A 45 -3.01 9.41 -2.28
N SER A 46 -2.20 9.97 -3.16
CA SER A 46 -1.60 9.24 -4.28
C SER A 46 -0.50 8.26 -3.86
N ALA A 47 0.22 8.54 -2.77
CA ALA A 47 1.34 7.70 -2.34
C ALA A 47 0.93 6.43 -1.60
N ARG A 48 -0.25 6.43 -0.93
CA ARG A 48 -0.69 5.29 -0.13
C ARG A 48 -1.30 4.18 -0.99
N ALA A 49 -2.10 4.55 -1.99
CA ALA A 49 -2.84 3.62 -2.84
C ALA A 49 -1.97 2.53 -3.48
N ALA A 50 -0.69 2.86 -3.76
CA ALA A 50 0.27 1.97 -4.39
C ALA A 50 0.81 0.85 -3.48
N GLU A 51 0.52 0.84 -2.17
CA GLU A 51 1.10 -0.13 -1.22
C GLU A 51 0.14 -1.24 -0.76
N ALA A 52 -1.14 -1.14 -1.06
CA ALA A 52 -2.14 -2.09 -0.53
C ALA A 52 -2.29 -3.35 -1.40
N LEU A 53 -2.29 -4.52 -0.77
CA LEU A 53 -2.58 -5.79 -1.44
C LEU A 53 -4.09 -5.94 -1.62
N ARG A 54 -4.52 -6.16 -2.86
CA ARG A 54 -5.93 -6.27 -3.24
C ARG A 54 -6.42 -7.72 -3.19
N PRO A 55 -7.74 -7.96 -3.10
CA PRO A 55 -8.30 -9.31 -3.13
C PRO A 55 -7.89 -10.09 -4.39
N PRO A 56 -7.97 -11.44 -4.35
CA PRO A 56 -7.74 -12.24 -5.55
C PRO A 56 -8.71 -11.82 -6.67
N GLY A 57 -8.23 -11.86 -7.91
CA GLY A 57 -9.03 -11.47 -9.08
C GLY A 57 -9.19 -9.97 -9.29
N ALA A 58 -8.58 -9.11 -8.48
CA ALA A 58 -8.63 -7.67 -8.74
C ALA A 58 -8.09 -7.31 -10.12
N LEU A 59 -8.84 -6.48 -10.85
CA LEU A 59 -8.36 -5.86 -12.08
C LEU A 59 -7.15 -4.95 -11.83
N PRO A 60 -6.41 -4.57 -12.88
CA PRO A 60 -5.35 -3.56 -12.78
C PRO A 60 -5.82 -2.26 -12.14
N ASP A 61 -4.88 -1.51 -11.54
CA ASP A 61 -5.17 -0.42 -10.60
C ASP A 61 -6.26 0.55 -11.04
N LEU A 62 -6.16 1.08 -12.26
CA LEU A 62 -7.10 2.05 -12.83
C LEU A 62 -8.48 1.44 -13.15
N GLU A 63 -8.50 0.20 -13.65
CA GLU A 63 -9.74 -0.49 -14.04
C GLU A 63 -10.53 -0.95 -12.82
N PHE A 64 -9.83 -1.43 -11.79
CA PHE A 64 -10.43 -1.77 -10.52
C PHE A 64 -11.05 -0.54 -9.83
N ASP A 65 -10.32 0.58 -9.75
CA ASP A 65 -10.79 1.76 -9.04
C ASP A 65 -12.03 2.39 -9.71
N SER A 66 -12.14 2.27 -11.03
CA SER A 66 -13.31 2.71 -11.79
C SER A 66 -14.48 1.72 -11.72
N SER A 67 -14.22 0.42 -11.56
CA SER A 67 -15.25 -0.62 -11.50
C SER A 67 -15.75 -0.90 -10.08
N CYS A 68 -14.95 -0.63 -9.06
CA CYS A 68 -15.28 -0.92 -7.67
C CYS A 68 -16.24 0.11 -7.09
N ILE A 69 -17.49 -0.31 -6.87
CA ILE A 69 -18.53 0.54 -6.24
C ILE A 69 -18.45 0.56 -4.70
N ARG A 70 -17.39 0.00 -4.11
CA ARG A 70 -17.16 0.00 -2.65
C ARG A 70 -18.31 -0.60 -1.84
N CYS A 71 -18.95 -1.65 -2.37
CA CYS A 71 -20.13 -2.26 -1.76
C CYS A 71 -19.83 -3.15 -0.54
N GLY A 72 -18.60 -3.60 -0.35
CA GLY A 72 -18.22 -4.46 0.79
C GLY A 72 -18.57 -5.94 0.64
N LEU A 73 -19.31 -6.37 -0.39
CA LEU A 73 -19.74 -7.78 -0.54
C LEU A 73 -18.56 -8.78 -0.56
N CYS A 74 -17.43 -8.43 -1.18
CA CYS A 74 -16.24 -9.29 -1.15
C CYS A 74 -15.63 -9.44 0.25
N VAL A 75 -15.79 -8.44 1.12
CA VAL A 75 -15.35 -8.47 2.52
C VAL A 75 -16.28 -9.37 3.34
N GLU A 76 -17.60 -9.22 3.17
CA GLU A 76 -18.61 -10.06 3.83
C GLU A 76 -18.48 -11.53 3.44
N ASP A 77 -18.24 -11.83 2.16
CA ASP A 77 -18.10 -13.20 1.65
C ASP A 77 -16.70 -13.79 1.88
N CYS A 78 -15.79 -13.09 2.55
CA CYS A 78 -14.49 -13.64 2.93
C CYS A 78 -14.66 -14.54 4.18
N PRO A 79 -14.55 -15.88 4.08
CA PRO A 79 -14.88 -16.79 5.19
C PRO A 79 -13.88 -16.76 6.35
N TYR A 80 -12.84 -15.95 6.24
CA TYR A 80 -11.75 -15.82 7.21
C TYR A 80 -11.54 -14.38 7.67
N ASP A 81 -12.43 -13.45 7.30
CA ASP A 81 -12.37 -12.03 7.72
C ASP A 81 -11.02 -11.34 7.40
N ILE A 82 -10.41 -11.74 6.28
CA ILE A 82 -9.09 -11.26 5.85
C ILE A 82 -9.18 -9.89 5.20
N LEU A 83 -10.20 -9.71 4.37
CA LEU A 83 -10.40 -8.48 3.61
C LEU A 83 -11.02 -7.41 4.51
N LYS A 84 -10.56 -6.18 4.34
CA LYS A 84 -11.09 -5.00 5.04
C LYS A 84 -11.38 -3.90 4.03
N LEU A 85 -12.39 -3.07 4.30
CA LEU A 85 -12.58 -1.83 3.54
C LEU A 85 -11.66 -0.76 4.13
N ALA A 86 -10.86 -0.14 3.27
CA ALA A 86 -9.91 0.88 3.70
C ALA A 86 -10.62 2.11 4.28
N SER A 87 -10.16 2.52 5.45
CA SER A 87 -10.48 3.83 6.03
C SER A 87 -9.62 4.93 5.40
N TRP A 88 -9.75 6.16 5.90
CA TRP A 88 -8.93 7.28 5.46
C TRP A 88 -7.45 7.18 5.91
N ALA A 89 -7.17 6.35 6.92
CA ALA A 89 -5.84 6.18 7.49
C ALA A 89 -5.09 4.96 6.91
N ASP A 90 -5.78 4.12 6.15
CA ASP A 90 -5.26 2.88 5.60
C ASP A 90 -4.43 3.11 4.32
N PRO A 91 -3.59 2.14 3.92
CA PRO A 91 -2.80 2.25 2.70
C PRO A 91 -3.67 2.21 1.44
N ALA A 92 -4.83 1.54 1.43
CA ALA A 92 -5.65 1.47 0.22
C ALA A 92 -6.53 2.73 0.01
N PRO A 93 -6.95 3.02 -1.23
CA PRO A 93 -7.95 4.04 -1.48
C PRO A 93 -9.21 3.85 -0.62
N GLN A 94 -9.73 4.93 -0.05
CA GLN A 94 -10.86 4.85 0.87
C GLN A 94 -12.04 4.03 0.31
N GLY A 95 -12.50 3.07 1.10
CA GLY A 95 -13.61 2.17 0.81
C GLY A 95 -13.30 1.08 -0.22
N THR A 96 -12.07 0.94 -0.70
CA THR A 96 -11.68 -0.24 -1.49
C THR A 96 -11.26 -1.39 -0.58
N PRO A 97 -11.51 -2.64 -1.00
CA PRO A 97 -11.07 -3.81 -0.25
C PRO A 97 -9.56 -4.04 -0.37
N TYR A 98 -8.92 -4.40 0.73
CA TYR A 98 -7.50 -4.77 0.80
C TYR A 98 -7.26 -5.78 1.93
N PHE A 99 -6.07 -6.36 1.98
CA PHE A 99 -5.59 -7.12 3.14
C PHE A 99 -4.13 -6.80 3.46
N VAL A 100 -3.72 -7.15 4.68
CA VAL A 100 -2.33 -6.98 5.15
C VAL A 100 -1.73 -8.36 5.37
N ALA A 101 -0.84 -8.77 4.46
CA ALA A 101 -0.23 -10.12 4.45
C ALA A 101 0.40 -10.51 5.80
N ARG A 102 1.03 -9.56 6.50
CA ARG A 102 1.63 -9.78 7.81
C ARG A 102 0.60 -10.02 8.93
N GLU A 103 -0.60 -9.44 8.83
CA GLU A 103 -1.68 -9.63 9.79
C GLU A 103 -2.42 -10.94 9.54
N GLU A 104 -3.03 -11.10 8.36
CA GLU A 104 -3.64 -12.36 7.93
C GLU A 104 -3.57 -12.45 6.40
N PRO A 105 -2.95 -13.51 5.85
CA PRO A 105 -2.78 -13.67 4.41
C PRO A 105 -4.02 -14.30 3.75
N CYS A 106 -4.16 -14.11 2.44
CA CYS A 106 -5.19 -14.80 1.66
C CYS A 106 -5.05 -16.32 1.79
N ARG A 107 -6.13 -17.00 2.18
CA ARG A 107 -6.16 -18.45 2.44
C ARG A 107 -6.41 -19.31 1.20
N MET A 108 -6.40 -18.69 0.01
CA MET A 108 -6.53 -19.36 -1.28
C MET A 108 -7.75 -20.29 -1.37
N CYS A 109 -8.94 -19.79 -1.00
CA CYS A 109 -10.19 -20.54 -1.03
C CYS A 109 -10.45 -21.11 -2.44
N LYS A 110 -10.71 -22.42 -2.54
CA LYS A 110 -10.97 -23.11 -3.83
C LYS A 110 -12.13 -22.48 -4.61
N ASP A 111 -13.20 -22.10 -3.92
CA ASP A 111 -14.40 -21.54 -4.54
C ASP A 111 -14.38 -20.02 -4.71
N ILE A 112 -13.32 -19.35 -4.26
CA ILE A 112 -13.07 -17.90 -4.39
C ILE A 112 -14.35 -17.05 -4.13
N PRO A 113 -14.99 -17.18 -2.96
CA PRO A 113 -16.30 -16.55 -2.70
C PRO A 113 -16.25 -15.02 -2.83
N CYS A 114 -15.16 -14.38 -2.38
CA CYS A 114 -14.96 -12.94 -2.49
C CYS A 114 -15.03 -12.42 -3.94
N VAL A 115 -14.54 -13.19 -4.93
CA VAL A 115 -14.61 -12.85 -6.35
C VAL A 115 -16.04 -13.01 -6.88
N LYS A 116 -16.69 -14.13 -6.53
CA LYS A 116 -18.08 -14.41 -6.95
C LYS A 116 -19.07 -13.37 -6.42
N ALA A 117 -18.81 -12.83 -5.23
CA ALA A 117 -19.61 -11.80 -4.58
C ALA A 117 -19.56 -10.46 -5.31
N CYS A 118 -18.52 -10.19 -6.10
CA CYS A 118 -18.34 -8.89 -6.76
C CYS A 118 -19.40 -8.67 -7.87
N PRO A 119 -20.31 -7.70 -7.72
CA PRO A 119 -21.39 -7.51 -8.68
C PRO A 119 -20.92 -6.79 -9.96
N THR A 120 -19.91 -5.93 -9.86
CA THR A 120 -19.48 -5.03 -10.94
C THR A 120 -18.37 -5.59 -11.82
N GLY A 121 -17.73 -6.69 -11.41
CA GLY A 121 -16.55 -7.22 -12.12
C GLY A 121 -15.24 -6.52 -11.80
N ALA A 122 -15.19 -5.68 -10.75
CA ALA A 122 -13.92 -5.15 -10.23
C ALA A 122 -12.96 -6.28 -9.81
N LEU A 123 -13.53 -7.40 -9.36
CA LEU A 123 -12.85 -8.68 -9.29
C LEU A 123 -13.30 -9.54 -10.48
N ASP A 124 -12.36 -10.14 -11.21
CA ASP A 124 -12.61 -10.98 -12.38
C ASP A 124 -13.44 -12.21 -12.00
N ARG A 125 -14.74 -12.14 -12.29
CA ARG A 125 -15.73 -13.19 -12.01
C ARG A 125 -15.47 -14.47 -12.79
N HIS A 126 -14.64 -14.43 -13.84
CA HIS A 126 -14.26 -15.59 -14.63
C HIS A 126 -13.06 -16.32 -14.06
N MET A 127 -12.42 -15.81 -13.00
CA MET A 127 -11.36 -16.50 -12.30
C MET A 127 -11.90 -17.78 -11.63
N THR A 128 -11.48 -18.92 -12.15
CA THR A 128 -11.83 -20.25 -11.62
C THR A 128 -10.71 -20.91 -10.83
N ASP A 129 -9.48 -20.42 -10.97
CA ASP A 129 -8.29 -20.99 -10.34
C ASP A 129 -7.57 -19.95 -9.51
N ILE A 130 -7.63 -20.11 -8.18
CA ILE A 130 -7.03 -19.22 -7.21
C ILE A 130 -5.49 -19.19 -7.30
N LYS A 131 -4.86 -20.20 -7.91
CA LYS A 131 -3.41 -20.22 -8.15
C LYS A 131 -2.98 -19.25 -9.25
N LYS A 132 -3.92 -18.70 -10.03
CA LYS A 132 -3.65 -17.68 -11.05
C LYS A 132 -3.97 -16.26 -10.59
N ALA A 133 -4.35 -16.10 -9.31
CA ALA A 133 -4.62 -14.79 -8.77
C ALA A 133 -3.36 -13.92 -8.75
N ASP A 134 -3.52 -12.64 -9.04
CA ASP A 134 -2.46 -11.65 -8.92
C ASP A 134 -2.82 -10.63 -7.84
N MET A 135 -2.44 -10.92 -6.60
CA MET A 135 -2.63 -10.01 -5.45
C MET A 135 -1.36 -9.17 -5.18
N GLY A 136 -0.24 -9.52 -5.82
CA GLY A 136 1.09 -8.99 -5.55
C GLY A 136 2.17 -10.05 -5.77
N VAL A 137 3.37 -9.79 -5.27
CA VAL A 137 4.51 -10.70 -5.38
C VAL A 137 5.31 -10.71 -4.08
N ALA A 138 5.78 -11.88 -3.66
CA ALA A 138 6.69 -11.98 -2.53
C ALA A 138 8.10 -11.58 -2.96
N VAL A 139 8.75 -10.72 -2.17
CA VAL A 139 10.12 -10.24 -2.39
C VAL A 139 10.92 -10.47 -1.12
N LEU A 140 12.10 -11.04 -1.26
CA LEU A 140 13.05 -11.08 -0.16
C LEU A 140 13.69 -9.70 -0.03
N VAL A 141 13.19 -8.90 0.92
CA VAL A 141 13.57 -7.49 1.08
C VAL A 141 14.84 -7.30 1.90
N ASP A 142 15.23 -8.31 2.70
CA ASP A 142 16.40 -8.22 3.58
C ASP A 142 17.22 -9.52 3.59
N HIS A 143 18.39 -9.46 2.96
CA HIS A 143 19.34 -10.55 2.92
C HIS A 143 20.22 -10.62 4.18
N GLU A 144 20.33 -9.57 4.98
CA GLU A 144 21.19 -9.54 6.16
C GLU A 144 20.51 -10.19 7.39
N THR A 145 19.19 -10.04 7.51
CA THR A 145 18.43 -10.63 8.61
C THR A 145 17.85 -12.01 8.29
N CYS A 146 17.64 -12.34 7.02
CA CYS A 146 17.11 -13.65 6.60
C CYS A 146 17.96 -14.79 7.17
N LEU A 147 17.32 -15.71 7.91
CA LEU A 147 18.02 -16.79 8.61
C LEU A 147 18.85 -17.69 7.67
N ASN A 148 18.40 -17.90 6.43
CA ASN A 148 19.13 -18.69 5.44
C ASN A 148 20.42 -18.00 4.97
N TYR A 149 20.38 -16.69 4.75
CA TYR A 149 21.59 -15.90 4.47
C TYR A 149 22.54 -15.80 5.67
N LYS A 150 22.00 -15.95 6.89
CA LYS A 150 22.80 -16.07 8.11
C LYS A 150 23.44 -17.46 8.31
N GLY A 151 23.17 -18.44 7.45
CA GLY A 151 23.73 -19.79 7.57
C GLY A 151 22.90 -20.78 8.38
N MET A 152 21.70 -20.38 8.82
CA MET A 152 20.76 -21.27 9.52
C MET A 152 19.86 -21.99 8.52
N THR A 153 19.35 -23.17 8.90
CA THR A 153 18.41 -23.94 8.07
C THR A 153 16.96 -23.50 8.37
N CYS A 154 16.48 -22.49 7.65
CA CYS A 154 15.09 -22.04 7.71
C CYS A 154 14.35 -22.41 6.42
N SER A 155 13.18 -23.01 6.52
CA SER A 155 12.36 -23.37 5.34
C SER A 155 10.90 -22.97 5.52
N ILE A 156 10.61 -22.03 6.43
CA ILE A 156 9.23 -21.72 6.78
C ILE A 156 8.47 -21.10 5.60
N CYS A 157 9.04 -20.11 4.90
CA CYS A 157 8.39 -19.47 3.75
C CYS A 157 8.10 -20.45 2.61
N TRP A 158 9.00 -21.42 2.37
CA TRP A 158 8.79 -22.49 1.41
C TRP A 158 7.72 -23.48 1.87
N ARG A 159 7.78 -23.98 3.12
CA ARG A 159 6.84 -24.99 3.65
C ARG A 159 5.39 -24.50 3.71
N VAL A 160 5.19 -23.24 4.04
CA VAL A 160 3.85 -22.64 4.18
C VAL A 160 3.29 -22.12 2.85
N CYS A 161 4.11 -22.06 1.79
CA CYS A 161 3.64 -21.63 0.48
C CYS A 161 2.61 -22.64 -0.07
N PRO A 162 1.37 -22.22 -0.41
CA PRO A 162 0.37 -23.12 -0.99
C PRO A 162 0.74 -23.61 -2.39
N ILE A 163 1.67 -22.93 -3.05
CA ILE A 163 2.21 -23.24 -4.39
C ILE A 163 3.74 -23.45 -4.29
N ARG A 164 4.20 -24.12 -3.23
CA ARG A 164 5.62 -24.47 -3.04
C ARG A 164 6.19 -25.23 -4.23
N ASP A 165 7.49 -25.12 -4.43
CA ASP A 165 8.25 -25.69 -5.56
C ASP A 165 7.95 -25.06 -6.93
N GLU A 166 6.86 -24.30 -7.05
CA GLU A 166 6.54 -23.47 -8.22
C GLU A 166 6.76 -21.98 -7.89
N ALA A 167 6.03 -21.43 -6.91
CA ALA A 167 6.11 -20.01 -6.54
C ALA A 167 7.32 -19.66 -5.67
N ILE A 168 7.81 -20.61 -4.87
CA ILE A 168 9.00 -20.45 -4.03
C ILE A 168 9.78 -21.76 -4.04
N THR A 169 11.08 -21.69 -4.30
CA THR A 169 12.04 -22.80 -4.17
C THR A 169 13.14 -22.47 -3.15
N LEU A 170 13.92 -23.49 -2.76
CA LEU A 170 15.10 -23.32 -1.92
C LEU A 170 16.35 -23.62 -2.76
N GLU A 171 16.96 -22.57 -3.30
CA GLU A 171 18.09 -22.68 -4.22
C GLU A 171 19.43 -22.76 -3.47
N PRO A 172 20.31 -23.71 -3.82
CA PRO A 172 21.62 -23.80 -3.21
C PRO A 172 22.56 -22.73 -3.76
N ILE A 173 23.15 -21.91 -2.88
CA ILE A 173 24.23 -21.00 -3.23
C ILE A 173 25.52 -21.34 -2.46
N LYS A 174 26.66 -21.08 -3.09
CA LYS A 174 27.97 -21.15 -2.42
C LYS A 174 28.26 -19.80 -1.77
N SER A 175 28.62 -19.83 -0.49
CA SER A 175 29.07 -18.67 0.29
C SER A 175 30.33 -19.04 1.06
N GLU A 176 31.02 -18.04 1.63
CA GLU A 176 32.13 -18.26 2.56
C GLU A 176 31.72 -19.11 3.78
N LYS A 177 30.44 -19.08 4.14
CA LYS A 177 29.83 -19.88 5.22
C LYS A 177 29.45 -21.31 4.81
N GLY A 178 29.84 -21.75 3.61
CA GLY A 178 29.49 -23.05 3.05
C GLY A 178 28.29 -23.00 2.10
N ARG A 179 27.55 -24.11 2.00
CA ARG A 179 26.37 -24.21 1.12
C ARG A 179 25.13 -23.70 1.85
N LEU A 180 24.55 -22.61 1.35
CA LEU A 180 23.32 -22.02 1.85
C LEU A 180 22.14 -22.46 0.99
N LEU A 181 20.94 -22.53 1.56
CA LEU A 181 19.69 -22.76 0.84
C LEU A 181 18.86 -21.48 0.90
N ILE A 182 18.84 -20.71 -0.18
CA ILE A 182 18.19 -19.40 -0.23
C ILE A 182 16.76 -19.55 -0.75
N PRO A 183 15.76 -18.93 -0.11
CA PRO A 183 14.42 -18.91 -0.66
C PRO A 183 14.40 -18.01 -1.91
N THR A 184 14.08 -18.58 -3.06
CA THR A 184 13.94 -17.87 -4.33
C THR A 184 12.46 -17.84 -4.69
N VAL A 185 11.91 -16.64 -4.88
CA VAL A 185 10.52 -16.46 -5.32
C VAL A 185 10.49 -16.38 -6.84
N HIS A 186 9.60 -17.15 -7.45
CA HIS A 186 9.35 -17.13 -8.90
C HIS A 186 8.12 -16.27 -9.16
N SER A 187 8.34 -15.10 -9.77
CA SER A 187 7.31 -14.05 -9.86
C SER A 187 6.17 -14.39 -10.82
N ASP A 188 6.41 -15.25 -11.80
CA ASP A 188 5.43 -15.77 -12.77
C ASP A 188 4.34 -16.64 -12.14
N THR A 189 4.67 -17.31 -11.04
CA THR A 189 3.79 -18.26 -10.33
C THR A 189 3.37 -17.75 -8.95
N CYS A 190 4.11 -16.80 -8.36
CA CYS A 190 3.75 -16.19 -7.10
C CYS A 190 2.47 -15.34 -7.23
N THR A 191 1.44 -15.72 -6.46
CA THR A 191 0.14 -15.04 -6.44
C THR A 191 0.08 -13.82 -5.52
N GLY A 192 1.09 -13.63 -4.65
CA GLY A 192 1.05 -12.60 -3.61
C GLY A 192 0.08 -12.90 -2.46
N CYS A 193 -0.22 -14.18 -2.17
CA CYS A 193 -1.16 -14.52 -1.09
C CYS A 193 -0.74 -14.06 0.32
N GLY A 194 0.56 -13.85 0.58
CA GLY A 194 1.05 -13.33 1.88
C GLY A 194 1.48 -14.39 2.90
N THR A 195 1.23 -15.68 2.66
CA THR A 195 1.48 -16.73 3.68
C THR A 195 2.95 -16.79 4.10
N CYS A 196 3.89 -16.57 3.18
CA CYS A 196 5.31 -16.52 3.49
C CYS A 196 5.71 -15.35 4.41
N GLU A 197 5.07 -14.19 4.27
CA GLU A 197 5.33 -13.01 5.11
C GLU A 197 4.77 -13.20 6.51
N LYS A 198 3.51 -13.67 6.63
CA LYS A 198 2.87 -13.97 7.92
C LYS A 198 3.71 -14.90 8.79
N HIS A 199 4.22 -15.97 8.18
CA HIS A 199 4.94 -17.03 8.89
C HIS A 199 6.45 -16.80 8.96
N CYS A 200 6.97 -15.67 8.46
CA CYS A 200 8.35 -15.30 8.72
C CYS A 200 8.55 -15.16 10.25
N VAL A 201 9.51 -15.91 10.80
CA VAL A 201 9.75 -16.02 12.25
C VAL A 201 10.42 -14.78 12.85
N LEU A 202 10.90 -13.87 12.01
CA LEU A 202 11.47 -12.59 12.44
C LEU A 202 10.35 -11.63 12.86
N SER A 203 10.65 -10.68 13.74
CA SER A 203 9.69 -9.64 14.16
C SER A 203 9.23 -8.80 12.96
N GLU A 204 10.21 -8.32 12.19
CA GLU A 204 10.02 -7.73 10.87
C GLU A 204 10.37 -8.77 9.81
N ALA A 205 9.45 -9.02 8.89
CA ALA A 205 9.61 -10.11 7.93
C ALA A 205 10.70 -9.77 6.89
N ALA A 206 11.69 -10.65 6.74
CA ALA A 206 12.71 -10.53 5.69
C ALA A 206 12.16 -10.79 4.28
N ILE A 207 11.00 -11.47 4.18
CA ILE A 207 10.25 -11.67 2.95
C ILE A 207 8.90 -10.98 3.11
N ARG A 208 8.56 -10.09 2.17
CA ARG A 208 7.34 -9.27 2.21
C ARG A 208 6.61 -9.37 0.88
N VAL A 209 5.30 -9.29 0.91
CA VAL A 209 4.48 -9.21 -0.29
C VAL A 209 4.22 -7.76 -0.61
N LEU A 210 4.55 -7.39 -1.85
CA LEU A 210 4.37 -6.05 -2.37
C LEU A 210 3.43 -6.12 -3.58
N PRO A 211 2.70 -5.03 -3.88
CA PRO A 211 2.06 -4.86 -5.18
C PRO A 211 3.06 -5.14 -6.30
N ARG A 212 2.62 -5.84 -7.35
CA ARG A 212 3.53 -6.42 -8.35
C ARG A 212 4.42 -5.37 -9.01
N GLU A 213 3.89 -4.20 -9.28
CA GLU A 213 4.61 -3.06 -9.87
C GLU A 213 5.68 -2.47 -8.95
N LEU A 214 5.54 -2.62 -7.63
CA LEU A 214 6.54 -2.21 -6.64
C LEU A 214 7.57 -3.31 -6.36
N GLY A 215 7.13 -4.56 -6.38
CA GLY A 215 8.00 -5.71 -6.12
C GLY A 215 8.89 -6.10 -7.29
N LEU A 216 8.48 -5.79 -8.53
CA LEU A 216 9.23 -6.11 -9.74
C LEU A 216 9.74 -4.84 -10.42
N GLY A 217 10.91 -4.96 -11.07
CA GLY A 217 11.37 -3.93 -11.99
C GLY A 217 10.50 -3.90 -13.24
N LEU A 218 10.01 -2.71 -13.63
CA LEU A 218 9.33 -2.53 -14.90
C LEU A 218 10.34 -2.62 -16.04
N SER A 219 9.99 -3.36 -17.09
CA SER A 219 10.79 -3.39 -18.32
C SER A 219 10.66 -2.05 -19.04
N GLY A 220 11.79 -1.43 -19.39
CA GLY A 220 11.82 -0.13 -20.07
C GLY A 220 13.12 0.63 -19.82
N ARG A 221 13.30 1.74 -20.53
CA ARG A 221 14.44 2.63 -20.25
C ARG A 221 14.10 3.47 -19.03
N ASN A 222 15.02 3.53 -18.07
CA ASN A 222 14.96 4.56 -17.04
C ASN A 222 15.08 5.96 -17.69
N ALA A 223 14.78 7.02 -16.95
CA ALA A 223 14.85 8.40 -17.46
C ALA A 223 16.25 8.78 -18.02
N VAL A 224 17.28 8.01 -17.66
CA VAL A 224 18.67 8.19 -18.10
C VAL A 224 18.96 7.43 -19.42
N GLY A 225 17.99 6.67 -19.94
CA GLY A 225 18.07 6.03 -21.25
C GLY A 225 18.94 4.77 -21.33
N ARG A 226 19.34 4.18 -20.20
CA ARG A 226 20.15 2.95 -20.18
C ARG A 226 19.23 1.72 -20.14
N SER A 227 19.41 0.84 -21.12
CA SER A 227 18.84 -0.52 -21.21
C SER A 227 19.85 -1.55 -20.78
#